data_AF-A0A2D7N9M6-F1
#
_entry.id   AF-A0A2D7N9M6-F1
#
_cell.length_a   1.000
_cell.length_b   1.000
_cell.length_c   1.000
_cell.angle_alpha   90.00
_cell.angle_beta   90.00
_cell.angle_gamma   90.00
#
_symmetry.space_group_name_H-M   'P 1'
#
loop_
_entity.id
_entity.type
_entity.pdbx_description
1 polymer ?
#
loop_
_entity_poly.entity_id
_entity_poly.type
_entity_poly.pdbx_seq_one_letter_code
_entity_poly.pdbx_strand_id
1 'polypeptide(L)'
;MSELNTSELIDKRLAIRQALADLAEQEKHLKEQQEEVDYQLMQKLEADGLSKFSNDQATISISEQIVPQVEDWDAFQAHILQTGEFELVQRRAAVKAYRELREAGVQVPGVVDFTKRGLNVRAI
;
A
#
# COMPACT_ATOMS: atom_id res chain seq x y z
N MET A 1 3.51 28.44 -25.29
CA MET A 1 3.95 28.45 -23.88
C MET A 1 5.44 28.14 -23.90
N SER A 2 6.30 29.01 -23.37
CA SER A 2 7.76 28.75 -23.42
C SER A 2 8.09 27.55 -22.54
N GLU A 3 9.06 26.77 -22.99
CA GLU A 3 9.59 25.63 -22.25
C GLU A 3 10.30 26.13 -20.99
N LEU A 4 10.02 25.51 -19.84
CA LEU A 4 10.63 25.87 -18.55
C LEU A 4 12.10 25.43 -18.55
N ASN A 5 12.99 26.28 -18.06
CA ASN A 5 14.39 25.89 -17.90
C ASN A 5 14.60 24.99 -16.66
N THR A 6 15.79 24.40 -16.52
CA THR A 6 16.08 23.43 -15.44
C THR A 6 15.88 24.03 -14.04
N SER A 7 16.22 25.30 -13.83
CA SER A 7 16.02 25.97 -12.53
C SER A 7 14.53 26.10 -12.23
N GLU A 8 13.76 26.59 -13.18
CA GLU A 8 12.30 26.75 -13.05
C GLU A 8 11.60 25.40 -12.83
N LEU A 9 12.10 24.32 -13.44
CA LEU A 9 11.60 22.97 -13.22
C LEU A 9 11.89 22.46 -11.80
N ILE A 10 13.06 22.80 -11.23
CA ILE A 10 13.40 22.47 -9.83
C ILE A 10 12.46 23.23 -8.88
N ASP A 11 12.31 24.54 -9.06
CA ASP A 11 11.46 25.38 -8.21
C ASP A 11 10.00 24.91 -8.27
N LYS A 12 9.49 24.65 -9.48
CA LYS A 12 8.16 24.08 -9.67
C LYS A 12 8.01 22.72 -9.01
N ARG A 13 9.02 21.85 -9.09
CA ARG A 13 8.99 20.53 -8.45
C ARG A 13 8.94 20.63 -6.91
N LEU A 14 9.65 21.60 -6.33
CA LEU A 14 9.64 21.88 -4.90
C LEU A 14 8.30 22.46 -4.45
N ALA A 15 7.75 23.41 -5.19
CA ALA A 15 6.41 23.95 -4.92
C ALA A 15 5.34 22.85 -4.95
N ILE A 16 5.38 21.96 -5.96
CA ILE A 16 4.47 20.80 -6.04
C ILE A 16 4.66 19.87 -4.84
N ARG A 17 5.90 19.63 -4.40
CA ARG A 17 6.15 18.81 -3.21
C ARG A 17 5.52 19.41 -1.97
N GLN A 18 5.66 20.72 -1.77
CA GLN A 18 5.08 21.39 -0.60
C GLN A 18 3.56 21.30 -0.63
N ALA A 19 2.93 21.61 -1.76
CA ALA A 19 1.49 21.49 -1.91
C ALA A 19 0.98 20.06 -1.66
N LEU A 20 1.72 19.03 -2.10
CA LEU A 20 1.40 17.63 -1.78
C LEU A 20 1.54 17.32 -0.29
N ALA A 21 2.52 17.89 0.40
CA ALA A 21 2.69 17.68 1.84
C ALA A 21 1.54 18.32 2.63
N ASP A 22 1.16 19.55 2.26
CA ASP A 22 0.04 20.27 2.89
C ASP A 22 -1.30 19.53 2.66
N LEU A 23 -1.52 19.01 1.44
CA LEU A 23 -2.69 18.18 1.14
C LEU A 23 -2.68 16.85 1.91
N ALA A 24 -1.52 16.21 2.06
CA ALA A 24 -1.41 14.97 2.83
C ALA A 24 -1.74 15.17 4.31
N GLU A 25 -1.42 16.34 4.88
CA GLU A 25 -1.81 16.68 6.25
C GLU A 25 -3.33 16.87 6.38
N GLN A 26 -3.95 17.59 5.43
CA GLN A 26 -5.40 17.74 5.39
C GLN A 26 -6.12 16.40 5.18
N GLU A 27 -5.61 15.57 4.27
CA GLU A 27 -6.12 14.23 4.00
C GLU A 27 -6.04 13.36 5.25
N LYS A 28 -4.93 13.43 6.00
CA LYS A 28 -4.77 12.71 7.26
C LYS A 28 -5.84 13.10 8.27
N HIS A 29 -6.07 14.40 8.48
CA HIS A 29 -7.09 14.87 9.41
C HIS A 29 -8.50 14.43 8.99
N LEU A 30 -8.83 14.52 7.70
CA LEU A 30 -10.13 14.06 7.20
C LEU A 30 -10.31 12.55 7.35
N LYS A 31 -9.25 11.75 7.17
CA LYS A 31 -9.27 10.31 7.41
C LYS A 31 -9.51 9.98 8.88
N GLU A 32 -8.86 10.68 9.80
CA GLU A 32 -9.10 10.50 11.25
C GLU A 32 -10.56 10.81 11.61
N GLN A 33 -11.13 11.89 11.05
CA GLN A 33 -12.55 12.21 11.24
C GLN A 33 -13.48 11.16 10.61
N GLN A 34 -13.13 10.65 9.43
CA GLN A 34 -13.88 9.59 8.76
C GLN A 34 -13.87 8.30 9.59
N GLU A 35 -12.71 7.86 10.06
CA GLU A 35 -12.55 6.65 10.87
C GLU A 35 -13.35 6.73 12.18
N GLU A 36 -13.38 7.90 12.83
CA GLU A 36 -14.20 8.13 14.03
C GLU A 36 -15.71 7.98 13.72
N VAL A 37 -16.18 8.57 12.61
CA VAL A 37 -17.58 8.43 12.19
C VAL A 37 -17.91 6.99 11.82
N ASP A 38 -17.02 6.30 11.09
CA ASP A 38 -17.20 4.90 10.70
C ASP A 38 -17.29 3.98 11.92
N TYR A 39 -16.46 4.23 12.95
CA TYR A 39 -16.52 3.51 14.22
C TYR A 39 -17.87 3.70 14.92
N GLN A 40 -18.36 4.95 15.02
CA GLN A 40 -19.66 5.25 15.62
C GLN A 40 -20.82 4.60 14.85
N LEU A 41 -20.75 4.59 13.51
CA LEU A 41 -21.73 3.92 12.66
C LEU A 41 -21.73 2.41 12.87
N MET A 42 -20.55 1.78 12.95
CA MET A 42 -20.42 0.35 13.24
C MET A 42 -21.04 -0.01 14.58
N GLN A 43 -20.66 0.69 15.67
CA GLN A 43 -21.21 0.47 17.01
C GLN A 43 -22.74 0.61 17.04
N LYS A 44 -23.28 1.57 16.31
CA LYS A 44 -24.72 1.80 16.26
C LYS A 44 -25.45 0.68 15.51
N LEU A 45 -24.92 0.26 14.37
CA LEU A 45 -25.46 -0.87 13.62
C LEU A 45 -25.44 -2.16 14.47
N GLU A 46 -24.34 -2.42 15.17
CA GLU A 46 -24.21 -3.57 16.08
C GLU A 46 -25.21 -3.50 17.25
N ALA A 47 -25.33 -2.33 17.91
CA ALA A 47 -26.28 -2.11 19.00
C ALA A 47 -27.74 -2.28 18.56
N ASP A 48 -28.06 -1.86 17.34
CA ASP A 48 -29.39 -1.99 16.74
C ASP A 48 -29.62 -3.39 16.12
N GLY A 49 -28.59 -4.26 16.08
CA GLY A 49 -28.65 -5.59 15.47
C GLY A 49 -28.83 -5.56 13.94
N LEU A 50 -28.39 -4.50 13.28
CA LEU A 50 -28.54 -4.26 11.85
C LEU A 50 -27.23 -4.56 11.12
N SER A 51 -27.30 -5.26 9.99
CA SER A 51 -26.17 -5.43 9.07
C SER A 51 -26.15 -4.40 7.93
N LYS A 52 -27.20 -3.58 7.81
CA LYS A 52 -27.39 -2.59 6.75
C LYS A 52 -28.34 -1.48 7.20
N PHE A 53 -28.06 -0.25 6.77
CA PHE A 53 -28.95 0.91 6.94
C PHE A 53 -28.89 1.83 5.71
N SER A 54 -30.03 2.42 5.34
CA SER A 54 -30.15 3.32 4.18
C SER A 54 -30.90 4.58 4.58
N ASN A 55 -30.49 5.73 4.04
CA ASN A 55 -31.25 6.98 4.06
C ASN A 55 -31.40 7.52 2.62
N ASP A 56 -31.93 8.73 2.46
CA ASP A 56 -32.16 9.35 1.15
C ASP A 56 -30.88 9.64 0.34
N GLN A 57 -29.69 9.60 0.97
CA GLN A 57 -28.41 9.97 0.37
C GLN A 57 -27.47 8.79 0.15
N ALA A 58 -27.50 7.79 1.03
CA ALA A 58 -26.52 6.70 1.03
C ALA A 58 -27.06 5.42 1.68
N THR A 59 -26.33 4.34 1.46
CA THR A 59 -26.55 3.04 2.11
C THR A 59 -25.22 2.56 2.69
N ILE A 60 -25.24 2.14 3.94
CA ILE A 60 -24.12 1.51 4.64
C ILE A 60 -24.46 0.05 4.93
N SER A 61 -23.48 -0.83 4.84
CA SER A 61 -23.64 -2.26 5.14
C SER A 61 -22.33 -2.82 5.69
N ILE A 62 -22.45 -3.69 6.68
CA ILE A 62 -21.31 -4.47 7.20
C ILE A 62 -21.06 -5.62 6.22
N SER A 63 -19.84 -5.70 5.70
CA SER A 63 -19.40 -6.80 4.86
C SER A 63 -18.30 -7.58 5.57
N GLU A 64 -18.48 -8.89 5.68
CA GLU A 64 -17.46 -9.80 6.18
C GLU A 64 -16.83 -10.57 5.02
N GLN A 65 -15.51 -10.65 5.00
CA GLN A 65 -14.77 -11.46 4.04
C GLN A 65 -13.79 -12.35 4.79
N ILE A 66 -13.88 -13.66 4.54
CA ILE A 66 -12.86 -14.61 5.01
C ILE A 66 -11.60 -14.36 4.18
N VAL A 67 -10.54 -13.92 4.85
CA VAL A 67 -9.21 -13.72 4.26
C VAL A 67 -8.20 -14.66 4.91
N PRO A 68 -7.20 -15.16 4.17
CA PRO A 68 -6.19 -16.04 4.75
C PRO A 68 -5.31 -15.28 5.74
N GLN A 69 -5.13 -15.85 6.92
CA GLN A 69 -4.14 -15.45 7.92
C GLN A 69 -3.20 -16.62 8.17
N VAL A 70 -1.90 -16.39 8.02
CA VAL A 70 -0.87 -17.43 8.24
C VAL A 70 -0.37 -17.32 9.68
N GLU A 71 -0.67 -18.33 10.49
CA GLU A 71 -0.20 -18.42 11.89
C GLU A 71 1.16 -19.14 12.00
N ASP A 72 1.37 -20.17 11.17
CA ASP A 72 2.61 -20.95 11.10
C ASP A 72 3.17 -20.92 9.67
N TRP A 73 4.26 -20.17 9.50
CA TRP A 73 4.92 -20.01 8.20
C TRP A 73 5.68 -21.25 7.75
N ASP A 74 6.25 -22.02 8.69
CA ASP A 74 7.04 -23.20 8.37
C ASP A 74 6.11 -24.30 7.82
N ALA A 75 4.96 -24.50 8.46
CA ALA A 75 3.93 -25.41 7.98
C ALA A 75 3.36 -25.00 6.61
N PHE A 76 3.07 -23.71 6.43
CA PHE A 76 2.54 -23.20 5.17
C PHE A 76 3.53 -23.35 4.00
N GLN A 77 4.81 -23.05 4.22
CA GLN A 77 5.84 -23.22 3.21
C GLN A 77 6.08 -24.70 2.88
N ALA A 78 6.11 -25.57 3.88
CA ALA A 78 6.21 -27.01 3.67
C ALA A 78 5.04 -27.55 2.82
N HIS A 79 3.82 -27.07 3.08
CA HIS A 79 2.64 -27.40 2.27
C HIS A 79 2.80 -26.97 0.81
N ILE A 80 3.16 -25.70 0.55
CA ILE A 80 3.37 -25.20 -0.83
C ILE A 80 4.44 -26.01 -1.56
N LEU A 81 5.53 -26.36 -0.89
CA LEU A 81 6.60 -27.16 -1.49
C LEU A 81 6.13 -28.58 -1.84
N GLN A 82 5.25 -29.15 -1.02
CA GLN A 82 4.69 -30.47 -1.23
C GLN A 82 3.65 -30.50 -2.35
N THR A 83 2.76 -29.50 -2.41
CA THR A 83 1.63 -29.46 -3.35
C THR A 83 1.96 -28.77 -4.67
N GLY A 84 2.95 -27.87 -4.67
CA GLY A 84 3.29 -27.02 -5.81
C GLY A 84 2.33 -25.84 -6.02
N GLU A 85 1.45 -25.55 -5.06
CA GLU A 85 0.42 -24.51 -5.15
C GLU A 85 0.99 -23.10 -4.87
N PHE A 86 1.88 -22.64 -5.76
CA PHE A 86 2.50 -21.32 -5.65
C PHE A 86 1.52 -20.15 -5.90
N GLU A 87 0.29 -20.42 -6.34
CA GLU A 87 -0.80 -19.44 -6.40
C GLU A 87 -1.27 -18.96 -5.03
N LEU A 88 -1.00 -19.71 -3.96
CA LEU A 88 -1.29 -19.31 -2.58
C LEU A 88 -0.40 -18.15 -2.11
N VAL A 89 0.68 -17.85 -2.84
CA VAL A 89 1.60 -16.75 -2.55
C VAL A 89 1.57 -15.66 -3.61
N GLN A 90 1.79 -14.42 -3.17
CA GLN A 90 1.90 -13.30 -4.10
C GLN A 90 3.20 -13.39 -4.91
N ARG A 91 3.09 -13.18 -6.22
CA ARG A 91 4.24 -13.21 -7.14
C ARG A 91 5.07 -11.93 -7.02
N ARG A 92 6.02 -11.92 -6.08
CA ARG A 92 7.04 -10.87 -5.94
C ARG A 92 8.35 -11.45 -5.45
N ALA A 93 9.46 -11.08 -6.11
CA ALA A 93 10.79 -11.36 -5.57
C ALA A 93 11.06 -10.46 -4.35
N ALA A 94 11.63 -11.03 -3.30
CA ALA A 94 12.04 -10.27 -2.13
C ALA A 94 13.30 -9.44 -2.43
N VAL A 95 13.14 -8.12 -2.61
CA VAL A 95 14.23 -7.21 -3.02
C VAL A 95 15.44 -7.28 -2.07
N LYS A 96 15.20 -7.37 -0.76
CA LYS A 96 16.26 -7.45 0.25
C LYS A 96 17.07 -8.74 0.12
N ALA A 97 16.40 -9.89 0.10
CA ALA A 97 17.06 -11.19 -0.04
C ALA A 97 17.81 -11.32 -1.38
N TYR A 98 17.22 -10.82 -2.48
CA TYR A 98 17.90 -10.80 -3.78
C TYR A 98 19.18 -9.95 -3.74
N ARG A 99 19.14 -8.79 -3.09
CA ARG A 99 20.32 -7.93 -2.91
C ARG A 99 21.43 -8.62 -2.13
N GLU A 100 21.09 -9.25 -1.01
CA GLU A 100 22.05 -9.97 -0.17
C GLU A 100 22.74 -11.12 -0.94
N LEU A 101 21.96 -11.92 -1.69
CA LEU A 101 22.51 -12.98 -2.54
C LEU A 101 23.39 -12.43 -3.66
N ARG A 102 22.96 -11.34 -4.29
CA ARG A 102 23.74 -10.65 -5.34
C ARG A 102 25.07 -10.11 -4.81
N GLU A 103 25.07 -9.48 -3.64
CA GLU A 103 26.29 -8.99 -2.96
C GLU A 103 27.22 -10.13 -2.56
N ALA A 104 26.66 -11.30 -2.22
CA ALA A 104 27.41 -12.53 -1.99
C ALA A 104 27.90 -13.23 -3.28
N GLY A 105 27.60 -12.68 -4.47
CA GLY A 105 27.98 -13.27 -5.76
C GLY A 105 27.12 -14.46 -6.20
N VAL A 106 25.99 -14.72 -5.52
CA VAL A 106 25.06 -15.80 -5.84
C VAL A 106 24.06 -15.35 -6.89
N GLN A 107 23.97 -16.10 -7.99
CA GLN A 107 22.98 -15.86 -9.03
C GLN A 107 21.68 -16.61 -8.71
N VAL A 108 20.55 -15.90 -8.70
CA VAL A 108 19.22 -16.48 -8.54
C VAL A 108 18.64 -16.80 -9.91
N PRO A 109 18.39 -18.07 -10.26
CA PRO A 109 17.81 -18.44 -11.54
C PRO A 109 16.48 -17.73 -11.81
N GLY A 110 16.28 -17.24 -13.05
CA GLY A 110 15.06 -16.57 -13.46
C GLY A 110 14.90 -15.12 -12.97
N VAL A 111 15.88 -14.56 -12.25
CA VAL A 111 15.87 -13.16 -11.80
C VAL A 111 17.06 -12.40 -12.39
N VAL A 112 16.79 -11.24 -12.99
CA VAL A 112 17.81 -10.37 -13.61
C VAL A 112 17.88 -9.02 -12.92
N ASP A 113 19.05 -8.39 -13.00
CA ASP A 113 19.23 -7.02 -12.51
C ASP A 113 18.35 -6.04 -13.28
N PHE A 114 17.65 -5.18 -12.54
CA PHE A 114 16.89 -4.07 -13.12
C PHE A 114 17.27 -2.75 -12.44
N THR A 115 17.90 -1.85 -13.19
CA THR A 115 18.30 -0.53 -12.71
C THR A 115 17.15 0.46 -12.81
N LYS A 116 16.39 0.62 -11.72
CA LYS A 116 15.36 1.67 -11.62
C LYS A 116 16.02 3.05 -11.45
N ARG A 117 15.88 3.92 -12.45
CA ARG A 117 16.31 5.32 -12.37
C ARG A 117 15.20 6.17 -11.75
N GLY A 118 15.56 7.01 -10.79
CA GLY A 118 14.67 7.97 -10.15
C GLY A 118 15.38 9.30 -9.92
N LEU A 119 14.61 10.38 -9.84
CA LEU A 119 15.13 11.70 -9.47
C LEU A 119 15.03 11.87 -7.96
N ASN A 120 16.17 12.07 -7.30
CA ASN A 120 16.24 12.44 -5.89
C ASN A 120 16.39 13.96 -5.80
N VAL A 121 15.43 14.62 -5.15
CA VAL A 121 15.43 16.08 -4.99
C VAL A 121 15.47 16.41 -3.51
N ARG A 122 16.50 17.13 -3.06
CA ARG A 122 16.66 17.58 -1.67
C ARG A 122 16.68 19.11 -1.67
N ALA A 123 15.85 19.73 -0.83
CA ALA A 123 15.95 21.16 -0.58
C ALA A 123 17.22 21.42 0.24
N ILE A 124 17.94 22.50 -0.08
CA ILE A 124 19.10 22.98 0.67
C ILE A 124 18.61 23.91 1.76
#